data_AF-A0A2V5XBN1-F1
#
_entry.id   AF-A0A2V5XBN1-F1
#
_cell.length_a   1.000
_cell.length_b   1.000
_cell.length_c   1.000
_cell.angle_alpha   90.00
_cell.angle_beta   90.00
_cell.angle_gamma   90.00
#
_symmetry.space_group_name_H-M   'P 1'
#
loop_
_entity.id
_entity.type
_entity.pdbx_description
1 polymer ?
#
loop_
_entity_poly.entity_id
_entity_poly.type
_entity_poly.pdbx_seq_one_letter_code
_entity_poly.pdbx_strand_id
1 'polypeptide(L)' 'MQTLHTMRSRPSNSSHHGRYSARNMAKPTNFFCAATEAQSVAVVGDFNDWRPQVHPMQQQTDGSWHLQIPLNHGHHH' A
#
# COMPACT_ATOMS: atom_id res chain seq x y z
N MET A 1 -15.60 -4.21 60.81
CA MET A 1 -14.27 -3.70 60.37
C MET A 1 -13.60 -4.75 59.50
N GLN A 2 -13.68 -4.59 58.17
CA GLN A 2 -12.67 -5.02 57.19
C GLN A 2 -13.18 -4.67 55.78
N THR A 3 -12.25 -4.23 54.95
CA THR A 3 -12.37 -3.27 53.85
C THR A 3 -12.79 -3.88 52.52
N LEU A 4 -13.68 -3.18 51.81
CA LEU A 4 -13.92 -3.34 50.37
C LEU A 4 -12.68 -2.89 49.60
N HIS A 5 -12.07 -3.80 48.83
CA HIS A 5 -11.04 -3.46 47.86
C HIS A 5 -11.66 -3.51 46.46
N THR A 6 -12.21 -2.38 46.03
CA THR A 6 -12.51 -2.11 44.64
C THR A 6 -11.21 -2.17 43.85
N MET A 7 -10.99 -3.26 43.10
CA MET A 7 -9.98 -3.26 42.05
C MET A 7 -10.43 -2.27 40.97
N ARG A 8 -9.80 -1.10 41.03
CA ARG A 8 -9.99 0.01 40.10
C ARG A 8 -9.43 -0.44 38.75
N SER A 9 -10.31 -0.85 37.84
CA SER A 9 -9.97 -1.12 36.44
C SER A 9 -9.23 0.09 35.86
N ARG A 10 -7.95 -0.10 35.53
CA ARG A 10 -7.17 0.88 34.78
C ARG A 10 -7.78 0.95 33.37
N PRO A 11 -8.25 2.10 32.89
CA PRO A 11 -8.49 2.24 31.46
C PRO A 11 -7.12 2.14 30.78
N SER A 12 -6.93 1.07 30.00
CA SER A 12 -5.84 0.97 29.04
C SER A 12 -5.98 2.16 28.10
N ASN A 13 -5.00 3.07 28.14
CA ASN A 13 -4.98 4.29 27.34
C ASN A 13 -4.70 3.92 25.87
N SER A 14 -5.73 3.48 25.16
CA SER A 14 -5.73 3.28 23.71
C SER A 14 -5.98 4.61 23.02
N SER A 15 -4.92 5.39 22.76
CA SER A 15 -4.83 6.46 21.75
C SER A 15 -3.44 7.08 21.91
N HIS A 16 -2.50 7.00 20.96
CA HIS A 16 -2.41 7.95 19.85
C HIS A 16 -1.49 7.48 18.68
N HIS A 17 -1.03 6.22 18.61
CA HIS A 17 -0.05 5.78 17.59
C HIS A 17 -0.62 5.53 16.17
N GLY A 18 -1.87 5.91 15.90
CA GLY A 18 -2.54 5.66 14.62
C GLY A 18 -2.74 6.87 13.71
N ARG A 19 -2.39 8.09 14.15
CA ARG A 19 -2.82 9.31 13.42
C ARG A 19 -1.84 9.81 12.35
N TYR A 20 -0.61 9.29 12.33
CA TYR A 20 0.45 9.75 11.41
C TYR A 20 1.29 8.60 10.82
N SER A 21 0.69 7.42 10.65
CA SER A 21 1.38 6.33 9.96
C SER A 21 1.35 6.60 8.46
N ALA A 22 2.50 6.83 7.83
CA ALA A 22 2.62 6.99 6.37
C ALA A 22 1.92 5.87 5.57
N ARG A 23 1.73 4.71 6.20
CA ARG A 23 0.95 3.56 5.70
C ARG A 23 -0.50 3.88 5.33
N ASN A 24 -1.11 4.94 5.87
CA ASN A 24 -2.50 5.30 5.56
C ASN A 24 -2.61 6.44 4.53
N MET A 25 -1.50 6.80 3.88
CA MET A 25 -1.44 7.87 2.86
C MET A 25 -1.09 7.31 1.48
N ALA A 26 -1.51 6.08 1.19
CA ALA A 26 -1.33 5.51 -0.14
C ALA A 26 -2.05 6.36 -1.19
N LYS A 27 -1.31 6.82 -2.21
CA LYS A 27 -1.85 7.57 -3.33
C LYS A 27 -1.86 6.70 -4.58
N PRO A 28 -2.95 6.73 -5.37
CA PRO A 28 -2.95 6.06 -6.67
C PRO A 28 -1.85 6.64 -7.56
N THR A 29 -0.96 5.78 -8.05
CA THR A 29 0.10 6.13 -8.99
C THR A 29 -0.17 5.42 -10.30
N ASN A 30 -0.23 6.17 -11.40
CA ASN A 30 -0.49 5.64 -12.73
C ASN A 30 0.82 5.36 -13.46
N PHE A 31 0.93 4.14 -13.98
CA PHE A 31 2.04 3.69 -14.81
C PHE A 31 1.55 3.54 -16.25
N PHE A 32 2.41 3.95 -17.18
CA PHE A 32 2.18 3.89 -18.61
C PHE A 32 3.40 3.31 -19.31
N CYS A 33 3.19 2.44 -20.28
CA CYS A 33 4.24 1.93 -21.16
C CYS A 33 3.72 1.82 -22.59
N ALA A 34 4.37 2.52 -23.52
CA ALA A 34 4.10 2.40 -24.95
C ALA A 34 4.91 1.22 -25.52
N ALA A 35 4.29 0.04 -25.57
CA ALA A 35 4.93 -1.18 -26.05
C ALA A 35 3.94 -2.05 -26.82
N THR A 36 3.64 -1.63 -28.06
CA THR A 36 2.63 -2.27 -28.92
C THR A 36 2.96 -3.72 -29.29
N GLU A 37 4.25 -4.05 -29.36
CA GLU A 37 4.73 -5.40 -29.70
C GLU A 37 4.98 -6.29 -28.49
N ALA A 38 4.85 -5.77 -27.26
CA ALA A 38 5.05 -6.56 -26.06
C ALA A 38 3.92 -7.59 -25.90
N GLN A 39 4.27 -8.78 -25.42
CA GLN A 39 3.30 -9.82 -25.08
C GLN A 39 2.80 -9.70 -23.64
N SER A 40 3.63 -9.12 -22.77
CA SER A 40 3.32 -8.88 -21.37
C SER A 40 4.18 -7.74 -20.83
N VAL A 41 3.60 -6.89 -20.00
CA VAL A 41 4.32 -5.85 -19.26
C VAL A 41 3.92 -5.93 -17.79
N ALA A 42 4.86 -5.73 -16.87
CA ALA A 42 4.61 -5.71 -15.44
C ALA A 42 5.41 -4.59 -14.77
N VAL A 43 4.86 -4.04 -13.70
CA VAL A 43 5.56 -3.08 -12.85
C VAL A 43 6.27 -3.85 -11.74
N VAL A 44 7.58 -3.62 -11.58
CA VAL A 44 8.39 -4.21 -10.50
C VAL A 44 9.12 -3.11 -9.76
N GLY A 45 9.29 -3.31 -8.46
CA GLY A 45 10.05 -2.44 -7.60
C GLY A 45 10.11 -2.96 -6.17
N ASP A 46 10.72 -2.19 -5.29
CA ASP A 46 10.80 -2.51 -3.86
C ASP A 46 9.42 -2.71 -3.20
N PHE A 47 8.41 -1.92 -3.60
CA PHE A 47 7.03 -2.04 -3.13
C PHE A 47 6.32 -3.34 -3.49
N ASN A 48 6.87 -4.17 -4.40
CA ASN A 48 6.36 -5.51 -4.68
C ASN A 48 7.43 -6.60 -4.63
N ASP A 49 8.49 -6.38 -3.85
CA ASP A 49 9.62 -7.30 -3.68
C ASP A 49 10.22 -7.75 -5.03
N TRP A 50 10.19 -6.88 -6.03
CA TRP A 50 10.66 -7.17 -7.40
C TRP A 50 9.96 -8.36 -8.07
N ARG A 51 8.71 -8.67 -7.66
CA ARG A 51 7.95 -9.81 -8.19
C ARG A 51 7.02 -9.37 -9.32
N PRO A 52 7.30 -9.72 -10.60
CA PRO A 52 6.51 -9.27 -11.74
C PRO A 52 5.08 -9.83 -11.75
N GLN A 53 4.84 -10.95 -11.06
CA GLN A 53 3.52 -11.58 -11.01
C GLN A 53 2.53 -10.81 -10.13
N VAL A 54 3.00 -9.89 -9.28
CA VAL A 54 2.16 -9.13 -8.35
C VAL A 54 1.42 -8.00 -9.06
N HIS A 55 2.06 -7.38 -10.05
CA HIS A 55 1.55 -6.18 -10.72
C HIS A 55 1.69 -6.25 -12.26
N PRO A 56 1.03 -7.22 -12.93
CA PRO A 56 0.94 -7.21 -14.40
C PRO A 56 0.13 -6.00 -14.88
N MET A 57 0.56 -5.36 -15.97
CA MET A 57 -0.14 -4.26 -16.60
C MET A 57 -1.22 -4.76 -17.55
N GLN A 58 -2.21 -3.91 -17.81
CA GLN A 58 -3.29 -4.20 -18.76
C GLN A 58 -3.02 -3.51 -20.09
N GLN A 59 -2.97 -4.30 -21.17
CA GLN A 59 -2.89 -3.78 -22.53
C GLN A 59 -4.20 -3.11 -22.92
N GLN A 60 -4.10 -1.93 -23.54
CA GLN A 60 -5.22 -1.17 -24.06
C GLN A 60 -5.39 -1.45 -25.57
N THR A 61 -6.50 -0.98 -26.15
CA THR A 61 -6.82 -1.23 -27.56
C THR A 61 -5.84 -0.59 -28.55
N ASP A 62 -5.10 0.44 -28.12
CA ASP A 62 -4.04 1.09 -28.90
C ASP A 62 -2.66 0.41 -28.74
N GLY A 63 -2.59 -0.68 -27.98
CA GLY A 63 -1.35 -1.42 -27.70
C GLY A 63 -0.49 -0.81 -26.59
N SER A 64 -0.94 0.26 -25.94
CA SER A 64 -0.29 0.78 -24.72
C SER A 64 -0.63 -0.07 -23.50
N TRP A 65 0.18 0.04 -22.45
CA TRP A 65 -0.01 -0.69 -21.20
C TRP A 65 -0.23 0.28 -20.06
N HIS A 66 -1.25 0.01 -19.24
CA HIS A 66 -1.62 0.83 -18.10
C HIS A 66 -1.74 0.00 -16.82
N LEU A 67 -1.39 0.60 -15.68
CA LEU A 67 -1.65 0.06 -14.35
C LEU A 67 -1.70 1.18 -13.32
N GLN A 68 -2.64 1.10 -12.37
CA GLN A 68 -2.70 2.01 -11.23
C GLN A 68 -2.42 1.25 -9.94
N ILE A 69 -1.40 1.67 -9.20
CA ILE A 69 -1.00 1.05 -7.92
C ILE A 69 -1.11 2.10 -6.81
N PRO A 70 -1.83 1.84 -5.70
CA PRO A 70 -1.76 2.68 -4.51
C PRO A 70 -0.38 2.54 -3.85
N LEU A 71 0.41 3.62 -3.85
CA LEU A 71 1.74 3.64 -3.25
C LEU A 71 1.81 4.64 -2.10
N ASN A 72 2.47 4.26 -1.02
CA ASN A 72 2.81 5.20 0.05
C ASN A 72 3.82 6.22 -0.47
N HIS A 73 3.83 7.40 0.14
CA HIS A 73 4.87 8.39 -0.10
C HIS A 73 6.26 7.83 0.17
N GLY A 74 7.21 8.15 -0.71
CA GLY A 74 8.60 7.71 -0.58
C GLY A 74 9.30 7.63 -1.93
N HIS A 75 10.58 7.30 -1.86
CA HIS A 75 11.34 6.87 -3.02
C HIS A 75 11.13 5.37 -3.19
N HIS A 76 10.69 4.98 -4.37
CA HIS A 76 10.53 3.59 -4.80
C HIS A 76 11.51 3.36 -5.96
N HIS A 77 12.08 2.17 -6.02
CA HIS A 77 13.05 1.77 -7.05
C HIS A 77 12.45 0.74 -7.99
#